data_AF-A0AAV5U5H4-F1
#
_entry.id   AF-A0AAV5U5H4-F1
#
_cell.length_a   1.000
_cell.length_b   1.000
_cell.length_c   1.000
_cell.angle_alpha   90.00
_cell.angle_beta   90.00
_cell.angle_gamma   90.00
#
_symmetry.space_group_name_H-M   'P 1'
#
loop_
_entity.id
_entity.type
_entity.pdbx_description
1 polymer ?
#
loop_
_entity_poly.entity_id
_entity_poly.type
_entity_poly.pdbx_seq_one_letter_code
_entity_poly.pdbx_strand_id
1 'polypeptide(L)'
;KMVDIKLNTRYLQSNRGLIKILQIVFGFILHSQLCGNWYDSCFGSGRLGFCSGLNYVALIVNILMFAIKLLNLGSLNIEHSYAVIGSILFLVASALAVWLLIEAHSSRHIGTAVLIIAELFLFQWDVKIMEGKSSN
;
A
#
# COMPACT_ATOMS: atom_id res chain seq x y z
N LYS A 1 7.69 11.15 32.20
CA LYS A 1 7.39 12.32 31.33
C LYS A 1 6.17 11.96 30.49
N MET A 2 5.02 12.59 30.70
CA MET A 2 3.89 12.46 29.76
C MET A 2 4.36 13.06 28.44
N VAL A 3 4.36 12.24 27.39
CA VAL A 3 4.54 12.75 26.03
C VAL A 3 3.26 13.52 25.74
N ASP A 4 3.34 14.85 25.60
CA ASP A 4 2.23 15.64 25.06
C ASP A 4 2.05 15.25 23.60
N ILE A 5 1.18 14.28 23.35
CA ILE A 5 0.86 13.81 22.01
C ILE A 5 -0.10 14.82 21.39
N LYS A 6 0.46 15.82 20.70
CA LYS A 6 -0.32 16.80 19.95
C LYS A 6 -0.67 16.22 18.58
N LEU A 7 -1.96 16.02 18.33
CA LEU A 7 -2.45 15.52 17.04
C LEU A 7 -2.08 16.49 15.90
N ASN A 8 -1.45 15.98 14.85
CA ASN A 8 -1.11 16.76 13.66
C ASN A 8 -2.25 16.74 12.65
N THR A 9 -3.30 17.52 12.89
CA THR A 9 -4.48 17.62 12.00
C THR A 9 -4.13 18.15 10.61
N ARG A 10 -3.03 18.90 10.47
CA ARG A 10 -2.52 19.39 9.19
C ARG A 10 -2.02 18.26 8.29
N TYR A 11 -1.52 17.16 8.88
CA TYR A 11 -1.09 15.99 8.13
C TYR A 11 -2.28 15.29 7.45
N LEU A 12 -3.44 15.22 8.12
CA LEU A 12 -4.66 14.65 7.55
C LEU A 12 -5.16 15.42 6.32
N GLN A 13 -4.89 16.72 6.25
CA GLN A 13 -5.28 17.58 5.14
C GLN A 13 -4.21 17.69 4.04
N SER A 14 -3.03 17.10 4.24
CA SER A 14 -1.96 17.10 3.24
C SER A 14 -2.19 16.02 2.19
N ASN A 15 -1.73 16.25 0.95
CA ASN A 15 -1.81 15.25 -0.12
C ASN A 15 -1.12 13.94 0.30
N ARG A 16 -0.04 14.03 1.07
CA ARG A 16 0.68 12.86 1.57
C ARG A 16 -0.11 12.06 2.60
N GLY A 17 -0.80 12.73 3.52
CA GLY A 17 -1.70 12.07 4.47
C GLY A 17 -2.85 11.36 3.75
N LEU A 18 -3.44 12.01 2.75
CA LEU A 18 -4.48 11.43 1.91
C LEU A 18 -3.99 10.20 1.13
N ILE A 19 -2.81 10.26 0.53
CA ILE A 19 -2.21 9.11 -0.18
C ILE A 19 -2.02 7.93 0.77
N LYS A 20 -1.51 8.16 1.99
CA LYS A 20 -1.37 7.08 2.99
C LYS A 20 -2.71 6.49 3.39
N ILE A 21 -3.75 7.30 3.54
CA ILE A 21 -5.11 6.81 3.82
C ILE A 21 -5.62 5.95 2.65
N LEU A 22 -5.42 6.39 1.41
CA LEU A 22 -5.82 5.63 0.22
C LEU A 22 -5.10 4.28 0.14
N GLN A 23 -3.78 4.25 0.39
CA GLN A 23 -3.00 3.00 0.45
C GLN A 23 -3.50 2.05 1.55
N ILE A 24 -3.96 2.59 2.69
CA ILE A 24 -4.53 1.75 3.76
C ILE A 24 -5.89 1.17 3.30
N VAL A 25 -6.76 2.00 2.74
CA VAL A 25 -8.10 1.59 2.28
C VAL A 25 -7.99 0.55 1.17
N PHE A 26 -7.16 0.80 0.16
CA PHE A 26 -6.94 -0.13 -0.94
C PHE A 26 -6.29 -1.43 -0.46
N GLY A 27 -5.32 -1.34 0.46
CA GLY A 27 -4.73 -2.50 1.10
C GLY A 27 -5.73 -3.41 1.84
N PHE A 28 -6.70 -2.83 2.56
CA PHE A 28 -7.78 -3.59 3.19
C PHE A 28 -8.71 -4.27 2.18
N ILE A 29 -9.11 -3.55 1.12
CA ILE A 29 -9.97 -4.11 0.06
C ILE A 29 -9.24 -5.26 -0.65
N LEU A 30 -7.96 -5.07 -1.00
CA LEU A 30 -7.13 -6.11 -1.61
C LEU A 30 -7.03 -7.35 -0.73
N HIS A 31 -6.77 -7.18 0.55
CA HIS A 31 -6.67 -8.29 1.48
C HIS A 31 -8.00 -9.04 1.61
N SER A 32 -9.12 -8.32 1.66
CA SER A 32 -10.46 -8.92 1.65
C SER A 32 -10.73 -9.70 0.37
N GLN A 33 -10.33 -9.20 -0.81
CA GLN A 33 -10.52 -9.92 -2.07
C GLN A 33 -9.62 -11.15 -2.21
N LEU A 34 -8.38 -11.07 -1.73
CA LEU A 34 -7.41 -12.16 -1.82
C LEU A 34 -7.68 -13.27 -0.79
N CYS A 35 -8.15 -12.92 0.42
CA CYS A 35 -8.34 -13.88 1.52
C CYS A 35 -9.82 -14.22 1.78
N GLY A 36 -10.76 -13.56 1.11
CA GLY A 36 -12.20 -13.73 1.36
C GLY A 36 -12.78 -15.06 0.88
N ASN A 37 -12.01 -15.91 0.21
CA ASN A 37 -12.47 -17.19 -0.31
C ASN A 37 -11.59 -18.35 0.15
N TRP A 38 -12.20 -19.39 0.70
CA TRP A 38 -11.49 -20.57 1.22
C TRP A 38 -10.87 -21.40 0.09
N TYR A 39 -11.48 -21.41 -1.10
CA TYR A 39 -11.04 -22.23 -2.24
C TYR A 39 -9.79 -21.69 -2.96
N ASP A 40 -9.64 -20.37 -3.05
CA ASP A 40 -8.41 -19.72 -3.52
C ASP A 40 -7.80 -19.02 -2.32
N SER A 41 -7.13 -19.77 -1.48
CA SER A 41 -6.49 -19.22 -0.29
C SER A 41 -5.51 -18.11 -0.69
N CYS A 42 -5.33 -17.11 0.18
CA CYS A 42 -4.35 -16.02 0.01
C CYS A 42 -2.91 -16.48 -0.31
N PHE A 43 -2.60 -17.76 -0.05
CA PHE A 43 -1.32 -18.41 -0.29
C PHE A 43 -1.43 -19.64 -1.23
N GLY A 44 -2.56 -19.79 -1.92
CA GLY A 44 -2.88 -20.98 -2.72
C GLY A 44 -1.99 -21.16 -3.95
N SER A 45 -1.38 -20.08 -4.44
CA SER A 45 -0.35 -20.13 -5.49
C SER A 45 0.80 -19.19 -5.13
N GLY A 46 2.02 -19.50 -5.57
CA GLY A 46 3.19 -18.65 -5.28
C GLY A 46 3.04 -17.21 -5.77
N ARG A 47 2.25 -17.00 -6.84
CA ARG A 47 1.98 -15.68 -7.43
C ARG A 47 0.99 -14.89 -6.58
N LEU A 48 -0.13 -15.50 -6.19
CA LEU A 48 -1.10 -14.88 -5.27
C LEU A 48 -0.48 -14.65 -3.89
N GLY A 49 0.34 -15.59 -3.42
CA GLY A 49 1.06 -15.49 -2.15
C GLY A 49 2.02 -14.32 -2.09
N PHE A 50 2.76 -14.04 -3.17
CA PHE A 50 3.60 -12.85 -3.24
C PHE A 50 2.78 -11.56 -3.18
N CYS A 51 1.74 -11.43 -4.02
CA CYS A 51 0.90 -10.22 -4.03
C CYS A 51 0.18 -10.01 -2.69
N SER A 52 -0.35 -11.07 -2.09
CA SER A 52 -1.03 -11.02 -0.80
C SER A 52 -0.08 -10.70 0.36
N GLY A 53 1.07 -11.37 0.42
CA GLY A 53 2.08 -11.13 1.44
C GLY A 53 2.65 -9.72 1.38
N LEU A 54 2.98 -9.25 0.17
CA LEU A 54 3.44 -7.87 -0.04
C LEU A 54 2.39 -6.85 0.41
N ASN A 55 1.13 -7.03 -0.01
CA ASN A 55 0.03 -6.15 0.38
C ASN A 55 -0.16 -6.12 1.90
N TYR A 56 -0.12 -7.26 2.56
CA TYR A 56 -0.28 -7.36 4.01
C TYR A 56 0.83 -6.63 4.77
N VAL A 57 2.09 -6.83 4.38
CA VAL A 57 3.23 -6.13 4.98
C VAL A 57 3.14 -4.62 4.72
N ALA A 58 2.83 -4.22 3.49
CA ALA A 58 2.67 -2.81 3.12
C ALA A 58 1.55 -2.13 3.91
N LEU A 59 0.41 -2.80 4.10
CA LEU A 59 -0.72 -2.30 4.89
C LEU A 59 -0.29 -2.02 6.34
N ILE A 60 0.38 -2.97 7.00
CA ILE A 60 0.85 -2.80 8.38
C ILE A 60 1.82 -1.62 8.47
N VAL A 61 2.81 -1.56 7.56
CA VAL A 61 3.80 -0.48 7.57
C VAL A 61 3.15 0.88 7.31
N ASN A 62 2.19 0.98 6.38
CA ASN A 62 1.45 2.21 6.10
C ASN A 62 0.64 2.67 7.31
N ILE A 63 -0.03 1.76 8.03
CA ILE A 63 -0.76 2.07 9.28
C ILE A 63 0.20 2.62 10.34
N LEU A 64 1.34 1.95 10.55
CA LEU A 64 2.33 2.38 11.55
C LEU A 64 2.92 3.75 11.22
N MET A 65 3.32 3.98 9.96
CA MET A 65 3.84 5.28 9.52
C MET A 65 2.79 6.39 9.65
N PHE A 66 1.54 6.09 9.28
CA PHE A 66 0.44 7.03 9.44
C PHE A 66 0.23 7.42 10.90
N ALA A 67 0.21 6.45 11.82
CA ALA A 67 0.09 6.70 13.26
C ALA A 67 1.25 7.54 13.81
N ILE A 68 2.49 7.22 13.44
CA ILE A 68 3.68 7.96 13.89
C ILE A 68 3.62 9.43 13.43
N LYS A 69 3.28 9.68 12.16
CA LYS A 69 3.15 11.03 11.61
C LYS A 69 1.96 11.81 12.18
N LEU A 70 0.84 11.12 12.43
CA LEU A 70 -0.34 11.72 13.04
C LEU A 70 -0.08 12.18 14.48
N LEU A 71 0.68 11.40 15.25
CA LEU A 71 1.07 11.71 16.62
C LEU A 71 2.32 12.61 16.71
N ASN A 72 2.87 13.04 15.58
CA ASN A 72 4.08 13.85 15.47
C ASN A 72 5.29 13.26 16.22
N LEU A 73 5.38 11.93 16.29
CA LEU A 73 6.40 11.19 17.05
C LEU A 73 7.68 11.03 16.22
N GLY A 74 8.47 12.10 16.08
CA GLY A 74 9.79 12.05 15.46
C GLY A 74 9.78 11.81 13.93
N SER A 75 10.72 12.44 13.22
CA SER A 75 10.88 12.26 11.78
C SER A 75 11.73 11.04 11.49
N LEU A 76 11.11 9.93 11.07
CA LEU A 76 11.84 8.78 10.54
C LEU A 76 12.21 9.02 9.08
N ASN A 77 13.51 9.13 8.80
CA ASN A 77 14.06 9.19 7.43
C ASN A 77 13.86 7.87 6.63
N ILE A 78 13.28 6.84 7.26
CA ILE A 78 13.02 5.51 6.67
C ILE A 78 11.92 5.56 5.60
N GLU A 79 11.06 6.59 5.64
CA GLU A 79 9.89 6.69 4.74
C GLU A 79 10.28 6.76 3.26
N HIS A 80 11.38 7.46 2.95
CA HIS A 80 11.85 7.58 1.56
C HIS A 80 12.28 6.22 1.00
N SER A 81 13.14 5.51 1.73
CA SER A 81 13.60 4.17 1.34
C SER A 81 12.43 3.18 1.25
N TYR A 82 11.48 3.26 2.18
CA TYR A 82 10.28 2.43 2.14
C TYR A 82 9.44 2.66 0.88
N ALA A 83 9.15 3.91 0.50
CA ALA A 83 8.32 4.14 -0.68
C ALA A 83 9.04 3.75 -1.99
N VAL A 84 10.36 3.95 -2.07
CA VAL A 84 11.15 3.50 -3.24
C VAL A 84 11.12 1.97 -3.35
N ILE A 85 11.44 1.26 -2.26
CA ILE A 85 11.41 -0.21 -2.23
C ILE A 85 9.99 -0.73 -2.51
N GLY A 86 8.98 -0.13 -1.88
CA GLY A 86 7.57 -0.43 -2.08
C GLY A 86 7.16 -0.27 -3.54
N SER A 87 7.55 0.83 -4.19
CA SER A 87 7.25 1.06 -5.61
C SER A 87 7.83 -0.04 -6.51
N ILE A 88 9.06 -0.48 -6.26
CA ILE A 88 9.70 -1.57 -7.02
C ILE A 88 8.97 -2.90 -6.78
N LEU A 89 8.64 -3.22 -5.53
CA LEU A 89 7.95 -4.47 -5.20
C LEU A 89 6.53 -4.51 -5.78
N PHE A 90 5.79 -3.40 -5.73
CA PHE A 90 4.46 -3.30 -6.34
C PHE A 90 4.52 -3.29 -7.87
N LEU A 91 5.64 -2.87 -8.48
CA LEU A 91 5.85 -3.02 -9.92
C LEU A 91 5.90 -4.50 -10.29
N VAL A 92 6.67 -5.31 -9.55
CA VAL A 92 6.72 -6.77 -9.73
C VAL A 92 5.36 -7.40 -9.47
N ALA A 93 4.67 -6.99 -8.40
CA ALA A 93 3.33 -7.48 -8.07
C ALA A 93 2.32 -7.17 -9.19
N SER A 94 2.42 -6.01 -9.85
CA SER A 94 1.53 -5.64 -10.95
C SER A 94 1.71 -6.57 -12.17
N ALA A 95 2.95 -6.91 -12.53
CA ALA A 95 3.22 -7.87 -13.60
C ALA A 95 2.66 -9.27 -13.27
N LEU A 96 2.83 -9.71 -12.01
CA LEU A 96 2.25 -10.98 -11.53
C LEU A 96 0.72 -10.96 -11.50
N ALA A 97 0.10 -9.82 -11.19
CA ALA A 97 -1.34 -9.66 -11.20
C ALA A 97 -1.92 -9.72 -12.62
N VAL A 98 -1.25 -9.11 -13.60
CA VAL A 98 -1.61 -9.24 -15.03
C VAL A 98 -1.45 -10.68 -15.50
N TRP A 99 -0.38 -11.35 -15.07
CA TRP A 99 -0.19 -12.77 -15.38
C TRP A 99 -1.35 -13.62 -14.85
N LEU A 100 -1.78 -13.39 -13.60
CA LEU A 100 -2.92 -14.09 -13.00
C LEU A 100 -4.22 -13.86 -13.77
N LEU A 101 -4.43 -12.67 -14.35
CA LEU A 101 -5.60 -12.40 -15.20
C LEU A 101 -5.62 -13.25 -16.47
N ILE A 102 -4.47 -13.40 -17.11
CA ILE A 102 -4.34 -14.16 -18.36
C ILE A 102 -4.60 -15.64 -18.08
N GLU A 103 -4.01 -16.18 -17.01
CA GLU A 103 -4.11 -17.61 -16.70
C GLU A 103 -5.48 -18.03 -16.14
N ALA A 104 -6.08 -17.22 -15.28
CA ALA A 104 -7.33 -17.60 -14.62
C ALA A 104 -8.54 -17.56 -15.57
N HIS A 105 -8.46 -16.89 -16.73
CA HIS A 105 -9.57 -16.67 -17.67
C HIS A 105 -10.90 -16.29 -16.99
N SER A 106 -10.82 -15.65 -15.82
CA SER A 106 -11.94 -15.40 -14.93
C SER A 106 -11.97 -13.93 -14.56
N SER A 107 -13.15 -13.33 -14.69
CA SER A 107 -13.39 -11.92 -14.35
C SER A 107 -13.14 -11.60 -12.88
N ARG A 108 -13.03 -12.63 -12.02
CA ARG A 108 -12.90 -12.47 -10.58
C ARG A 108 -11.62 -11.75 -10.15
N HIS A 109 -10.51 -11.93 -10.86
CA HIS A 109 -9.22 -11.33 -10.49
C HIS A 109 -9.01 -9.92 -11.06
N ILE A 110 -9.95 -9.42 -11.88
CA ILE A 110 -9.87 -8.07 -12.48
C ILE A 110 -9.80 -7.01 -11.39
N GLY A 111 -10.66 -7.10 -10.37
CA GLY A 111 -10.67 -6.16 -9.25
C GLY A 111 -9.32 -6.13 -8.52
N THR A 112 -8.73 -7.29 -8.25
CA THR A 112 -7.43 -7.43 -7.59
C THR A 112 -6.31 -6.80 -8.41
N ALA A 113 -6.27 -7.05 -9.72
CA ALA A 113 -5.25 -6.49 -10.60
C ALA A 113 -5.36 -4.96 -10.69
N VAL A 114 -6.57 -4.42 -10.82
CA VAL A 114 -6.80 -2.97 -10.83
C VAL A 114 -6.33 -2.33 -9.53
N LEU A 115 -6.65 -2.93 -8.38
CA LEU A 115 -6.24 -2.40 -7.09
C LEU A 115 -4.73 -2.50 -6.84
N ILE A 116 -4.06 -3.57 -7.28
CA ILE A 116 -2.58 -3.69 -7.21
C ILE A 116 -1.92 -2.61 -8.09
N ILE A 117 -2.46 -2.37 -9.28
CA ILE A 117 -1.98 -1.30 -10.17
C ILE A 117 -2.23 0.08 -9.54
N ALA A 118 -3.37 0.29 -8.90
CA ALA A 118 -3.67 1.52 -8.20
C ALA A 118 -2.70 1.77 -7.04
N GLU A 119 -2.38 0.73 -6.26
CA GLU A 119 -1.35 0.79 -5.21
C GLU A 119 0.03 1.16 -5.78
N LEU A 120 0.43 0.56 -6.90
CA LEU A 120 1.68 0.94 -7.58
C LEU A 120 1.72 2.44 -7.89
N PHE A 121 0.64 3.00 -8.44
CA PHE A 121 0.57 4.43 -8.72
C PHE A 121 0.61 5.29 -7.45
N LEU A 122 -0.04 4.86 -6.37
CA LEU A 122 0.01 5.55 -5.08
C LEU A 122 1.44 5.55 -4.51
N PHE A 123 2.16 4.42 -4.57
CA PHE A 123 3.57 4.34 -4.15
C PHE A 123 4.48 5.23 -4.99
N GLN A 124 4.30 5.25 -6.32
CA GLN A 124 5.05 6.16 -7.19
C GLN A 124 4.74 7.63 -6.89
N TRP A 125 3.50 7.96 -6.55
CA TRP A 125 3.11 9.31 -6.16
C TRP A 125 3.77 9.72 -4.83
N ASP A 126 3.76 8.83 -3.83
CA ASP A 126 4.42 9.09 -2.54
C ASP A 126 5.93 9.37 -2.73
N VAL A 127 6.62 8.61 -3.60
CA VAL A 127 8.01 8.89 -3.98
C VAL A 127 8.16 10.28 -4.61
N LYS A 128 7.30 10.64 -5.59
CA LYS A 128 7.36 11.95 -6.25
C LYS A 128 7.16 13.14 -5.30
N ILE A 129 6.29 13.00 -4.31
CA ILE A 129 6.10 14.03 -3.28
C ILE A 129 7.37 14.17 -2.44
N MET A 130 8.01 13.07 -2.06
CA MET A 130 9.23 13.11 -1.26
C MET A 130 10.45 13.65 -2.02
N GLU A 131 10.52 13.44 -3.33
CA GLU A 131 11.53 14.06 -4.20
C GLU A 131 11.27 15.55 -4.46
N GLY A 132 10.17 16.13 -3.95
CA GLY A 132 9.81 17.52 -4.19
C GLY A 132 9.29 17.81 -5.61
N LYS A 133 8.98 16.77 -6.40
CA LYS A 133 8.49 16.87 -7.78
C LYS A 133 6.97 17.05 -7.88
N SER A 134 6.26 16.96 -6.75
CA SER A 134 4.80 17.14 -6.66
C SER A 134 4.46 17.96 -5.41
N SER A 135 3.44 18.81 -5.50
CA SER A 135 2.94 19.56 -4.35
C SER A 135 2.37 18.63 -3.28
N ASN A 136 2.68 18.97 -2.03
CA ASN A 136 1.93 18.49 -0.86
C ASN A 136 0.52 19.09 -0.81
#